data_AF-T0ZQU7-F1
#
_entry.id   AF-T0ZQU7-F1
#
_cell.length_a   1.000
_cell.length_b   1.000
_cell.length_c   1.000
_cell.angle_alpha   90.00
_cell.angle_beta   90.00
_cell.angle_gamma   90.00
#
_symmetry.space_group_name_H-M   'P 1'
#
loop_
_entity.id
_entity.type
_entity.pdbx_description
1 polymer ?
#
loop_
_entity_poly.entity_id
_entity_poly.type
_entity_poly.pdbx_seq_one_letter_code
_entity_poly.pdbx_strand_id
1 'polypeptide(L)'
;SMHTFTRKEIGAGDSAWRYSDDRETRIFDLDRYALSKHLPEVVRTIERRKCYHAKDQNFLMLGQPDGLPAGHEYHVFFDLRRWRAREAPGGPPVIQLIVQSAYASLHDQAPRGLRRQPVGFHVLINGAVTGNRPQPRRY
;
A
#
# COMPACT_ATOMS: atom_id res chain seq x y z
N SER A 1 0.74 -6.17 10.20
CA SER A 1 0.50 -5.13 9.15
C SER A 1 -0.53 -4.15 9.70
N MET A 2 -0.30 -2.84 9.57
CA MET A 2 -1.09 -1.77 10.24
C MET A 2 -2.10 -1.09 9.30
N HIS A 3 -2.53 -1.76 8.24
CA HIS A 3 -3.36 -1.16 7.20
C HIS A 3 -4.81 -0.86 7.65
N THR A 4 -5.28 -1.48 8.72
CA THR A 4 -6.61 -1.23 9.33
C THR A 4 -6.55 -0.25 10.50
N PHE A 5 -5.40 0.38 10.75
CA PHE A 5 -5.20 1.30 11.87
C PHE A 5 -4.89 2.71 11.36
N THR A 6 -5.29 3.72 12.12
CA THR A 6 -5.04 5.14 11.84
C THR A 6 -4.44 5.87 13.04
N ARG A 7 -3.71 6.96 12.76
CA ARG A 7 -3.19 7.88 13.79
C ARG A 7 -4.17 9.00 14.14
N LYS A 8 -5.24 9.14 13.37
CA LYS A 8 -6.28 10.15 13.63
C LYS A 8 -7.07 9.71 14.87
N GLU A 9 -7.31 10.63 15.79
CA GLU A 9 -8.28 10.41 16.85
C GLU A 9 -9.67 10.27 16.22
N ILE A 10 -10.21 9.06 16.20
CA ILE A 10 -11.58 8.80 15.77
C ILE A 10 -12.48 9.04 16.99
N GLY A 11 -12.78 10.31 17.28
CA GLY A 11 -13.64 10.70 18.41
C GLY A 11 -13.20 10.12 19.76
N ALA A 12 -14.11 10.11 20.74
CA ALA A 12 -13.93 9.39 22.01
C ALA A 12 -14.02 7.87 21.76
N GLY A 13 -13.11 7.33 20.95
CA GLY A 13 -13.00 5.91 20.68
C GLY A 13 -12.68 5.16 21.97
N ASP A 14 -13.42 4.09 22.19
CA ASP A 14 -13.27 3.20 23.33
C ASP A 14 -11.81 2.67 23.39
N SER A 15 -11.22 2.67 24.59
CA SER A 15 -9.78 2.38 24.78
C SER A 15 -9.39 0.99 24.25
N ALA A 16 -10.38 0.08 24.17
CA ALA A 16 -10.25 -1.28 23.63
C ALA A 16 -9.76 -1.35 22.17
N TRP A 17 -9.93 -0.29 21.37
CA TRP A 17 -9.55 -0.27 19.96
C TRP A 17 -8.17 0.35 19.71
N ARG A 18 -7.45 0.70 20.78
CA ARG A 18 -6.12 1.31 20.70
C ARG A 18 -5.03 0.25 20.65
N TYR A 19 -4.19 0.36 19.64
CA TYR A 19 -2.89 -0.29 19.61
C TYR A 19 -1.83 0.74 20.03
N SER A 20 -0.95 0.38 20.95
CA SER A 20 0.18 1.23 21.31
C SER A 20 1.45 0.39 21.47
N ASP A 21 2.56 0.91 20.97
CA ASP A 21 3.90 0.46 21.31
C ASP A 21 4.77 1.68 21.70
N ASP A 22 6.07 1.48 21.94
CA ASP A 22 7.01 2.55 22.33
C ASP A 22 7.24 3.62 21.23
N ARG A 23 6.70 3.41 20.02
CA ARG A 23 6.94 4.26 18.85
C ARG A 23 5.69 4.99 18.39
N GLU A 24 4.52 4.39 18.54
CA GLU A 24 3.26 4.99 18.12
C GLU A 24 2.03 4.42 18.84
N THR A 25 1.02 5.28 18.94
CA THR A 25 -0.35 4.88 19.27
C THR A 25 -1.22 5.03 18.02
N ARG A 26 -2.04 4.02 17.74
CA ARG A 26 -3.01 4.02 16.65
C ARG A 26 -4.35 3.47 17.13
N ILE A 27 -5.42 3.83 16.42
CA ILE A 27 -6.77 3.35 16.67
C ILE A 27 -7.19 2.47 15.49
N PHE A 28 -7.87 1.36 15.79
CA PHE A 28 -8.49 0.53 14.77
C PHE A 28 -9.58 1.32 14.04
N ASP A 29 -9.57 1.24 12.72
CA ASP A 29 -10.45 2.00 11.84
C ASP A 29 -11.35 1.00 11.11
N LEU A 30 -12.64 0.97 11.50
CA LEU A 30 -13.65 0.06 10.96
C LEU A 30 -13.81 0.23 9.44
N ASP A 31 -13.73 1.46 8.94
CA ASP A 31 -13.87 1.76 7.52
C ASP A 31 -12.66 1.21 6.74
N ARG A 32 -11.44 1.39 7.26
CA ARG A 32 -10.25 0.76 6.68
C ARG A 32 -10.32 -0.76 6.72
N TYR A 33 -10.86 -1.33 7.80
CA TYR A 33 -11.07 -2.78 7.89
C TYR A 33 -12.09 -3.29 6.88
N ALA A 34 -13.21 -2.59 6.68
CA ALA A 34 -14.18 -2.95 5.65
C ALA A 34 -13.53 -2.90 4.26
N LEU A 35 -12.79 -1.84 3.96
CA LEU A 35 -12.10 -1.67 2.69
C LEU A 35 -10.95 -2.67 2.48
N SER A 36 -10.29 -3.13 3.54
CA SER A 36 -9.16 -4.07 3.42
C SER A 36 -9.57 -5.41 2.80
N LYS A 37 -10.86 -5.77 2.87
CA LYS A 37 -11.42 -6.96 2.22
C LYS A 37 -11.28 -6.93 0.70
N HIS A 38 -11.08 -5.76 0.10
CA HIS A 38 -10.82 -5.61 -1.33
C HIS A 38 -9.33 -5.77 -1.71
N LEU A 39 -8.41 -5.77 -0.74
CA LEU A 39 -6.97 -5.91 -1.01
C LEU A 39 -6.61 -7.17 -1.81
N PRO A 40 -7.18 -8.37 -1.54
CA PRO A 40 -6.85 -9.55 -2.33
C PRO A 40 -7.11 -9.35 -3.82
N GLU A 41 -8.23 -8.71 -4.19
CA GLU A 41 -8.57 -8.48 -5.59
C GLU A 41 -7.70 -7.39 -6.23
N VAL A 42 -7.43 -6.33 -5.48
CA VAL A 42 -6.50 -5.27 -5.89
C VAL A 42 -5.11 -5.86 -6.17
N VAL A 43 -4.62 -6.77 -5.32
CA VAL A 43 -3.32 -7.44 -5.47
C VAL A 43 -3.35 -8.45 -6.62
N ARG A 44 -4.41 -9.24 -6.80
CA ARG A 44 -4.53 -10.19 -7.94
C ARG A 44 -4.42 -9.50 -9.29
N THR A 45 -4.92 -8.27 -9.38
CA THR A 45 -4.93 -7.47 -10.60
C THR A 45 -3.73 -6.54 -10.74
N ILE A 46 -2.74 -6.62 -9.85
CA ILE A 46 -1.63 -5.66 -9.77
C ILE A 46 -0.78 -5.59 -11.04
N GLU A 47 -0.61 -6.71 -11.74
CA GLU A 47 0.20 -6.81 -12.97
C GLU A 47 -0.30 -5.86 -14.07
N ARG A 48 -1.60 -5.52 -14.07
CA ARG A 48 -2.28 -4.67 -15.06
C ARG A 48 -2.51 -3.25 -14.56
N ARG A 49 -2.21 -2.97 -13.29
CA ARG A 49 -2.47 -1.67 -12.65
C ARG A 49 -1.28 -0.73 -12.81
N LYS A 50 -1.59 0.57 -12.83
CA LYS A 50 -0.58 1.62 -12.69
C LYS A 50 -0.09 1.65 -11.25
N CYS A 51 1.22 1.61 -11.07
CA CYS A 51 1.87 1.85 -9.79
C CYS A 51 2.54 3.23 -9.80
N TYR A 52 2.76 3.79 -8.62
CA TYR A 52 3.32 5.13 -8.43
C TYR A 52 4.35 5.11 -7.32
N HIS A 53 5.33 5.99 -7.37
CA HIS A 53 6.25 6.19 -6.25
C HIS A 53 5.58 6.98 -5.14
N ALA A 54 5.57 6.45 -3.92
CA ALA A 54 5.17 7.18 -2.72
C ALA A 54 6.40 7.73 -1.97
N LYS A 55 6.21 8.17 -0.71
CA LYS A 55 7.29 8.54 0.21
C LYS A 55 7.99 7.29 0.75
N ASP A 56 9.22 7.46 1.23
CA ASP A 56 9.98 6.48 2.02
C ASP A 56 10.08 5.08 1.39
N GLN A 57 10.36 5.05 0.08
CA GLN A 57 10.49 3.85 -0.76
C GLN A 57 9.23 2.99 -0.94
N ASN A 58 8.06 3.48 -0.51
CA ASN A 58 6.81 2.80 -0.79
C ASN A 58 6.37 3.04 -2.23
N PHE A 59 5.60 2.09 -2.74
CA PHE A 59 4.81 2.23 -3.95
C PHE A 59 3.35 2.43 -3.59
N LEU A 60 2.61 3.00 -4.52
CA LEU A 60 1.20 3.32 -4.39
C LEU A 60 0.47 2.79 -5.61
N MET A 61 -0.73 2.26 -5.40
CA MET A 61 -1.66 1.90 -6.44
C MET A 61 -3.07 2.31 -6.03
N LEU A 62 -3.93 2.50 -7.03
CA LEU A 62 -5.35 2.76 -6.81
C LEU A 62 -6.12 1.44 -6.85
N GLY A 63 -6.93 1.22 -5.81
CA GLY A 63 -8.04 0.28 -5.83
C GLY A 63 -9.31 0.98 -6.29
N GLN A 64 -10.27 0.20 -6.79
CA GLN A 64 -11.59 0.67 -7.18
C GLN A 64 -12.65 -0.26 -6.57
N PRO A 65 -12.79 -0.27 -5.23
CA PRO A 65 -13.89 -0.98 -4.60
C PRO A 65 -15.22 -0.30 -4.94
N ASP A 66 -16.25 -1.11 -5.15
CA ASP A 66 -17.61 -0.62 -5.36
C ASP A 66 -18.12 0.10 -4.10
N GLY A 67 -18.97 1.11 -4.29
CA GLY A 67 -19.63 1.82 -3.18
C GLY A 67 -18.77 2.84 -2.44
N LEU A 68 -17.60 3.22 -2.96
CA LEU A 68 -16.90 4.40 -2.46
C LEU A 68 -17.77 5.66 -2.65
N PRO A 69 -17.77 6.59 -1.67
CA PRO A 69 -18.44 7.87 -1.85
C PRO A 69 -17.87 8.61 -3.06
N ALA A 70 -18.72 9.41 -3.73
CA ALA A 70 -18.31 10.18 -4.89
C ALA A 70 -17.06 11.03 -4.57
N GLY A 71 -16.10 11.05 -5.49
CA GLY A 71 -14.84 11.77 -5.33
C GLY A 71 -13.83 11.11 -4.37
N HIS A 72 -14.10 9.93 -3.81
CA HIS A 72 -13.12 9.17 -3.04
C HIS A 72 -12.37 8.16 -3.89
N GLU A 73 -11.10 7.95 -3.55
CA GLU A 73 -10.24 6.94 -4.15
C GLU A 73 -9.65 6.03 -3.07
N TYR A 74 -9.56 4.72 -3.35
CA TYR A 74 -8.91 3.78 -2.44
C TYR A 74 -7.42 3.68 -2.76
N HIS A 75 -6.59 4.11 -1.82
CA HIS A 75 -5.14 4.12 -1.97
C HIS A 75 -4.53 2.94 -1.24
N VAL A 76 -3.68 2.17 -1.94
CA VAL A 76 -2.95 1.03 -1.36
C VAL A 76 -1.46 1.28 -1.48
N PHE A 77 -0.80 1.38 -0.32
CA PHE A 77 0.63 1.54 -0.21
C PHE A 77 1.30 0.21 0.06
N PHE A 78 2.31 -0.12 -0.72
CA PHE A 78 3.00 -1.40 -0.62
C PHE A 78 4.50 -1.28 -0.85
N ASP A 79 5.23 -2.29 -0.39
CA ASP A 79 6.65 -2.48 -0.63
C ASP A 79 6.88 -3.84 -1.31
N LEU A 80 7.94 -3.96 -2.09
CA LEU A 80 8.37 -5.20 -2.76
C LEU A 80 9.76 -5.57 -2.30
N ARG A 81 9.91 -6.77 -1.75
CA ARG A 81 11.21 -7.29 -1.27
C ARG A 81 11.46 -8.66 -1.83
N ARG A 82 12.70 -8.95 -2.19
CA ARG A 82 13.11 -10.31 -2.53
C ARG A 82 13.10 -11.17 -1.27
N TRP A 83 12.40 -12.31 -1.34
CA TRP A 83 12.19 -13.20 -0.22
C TRP A 83 13.10 -14.41 -0.32
N ARG A 84 14.40 -14.19 -0.06
CA ARG A 84 15.45 -15.21 -0.18
C ARG A 84 15.15 -16.50 0.58
N ALA A 85 14.52 -16.40 1.75
CA ALA A 85 14.17 -17.56 2.59
C ALA A 85 13.12 -18.52 1.97
N ARG A 86 12.44 -18.10 0.90
CA ARG A 86 11.47 -18.93 0.16
C ARG A 86 11.98 -19.30 -1.24
N GLU A 87 13.20 -18.91 -1.59
CA GLU A 87 13.79 -19.26 -2.88
C GLU A 87 14.25 -20.72 -2.86
N ALA A 88 13.80 -21.50 -3.83
CA ALA A 88 14.34 -22.84 -4.05
C ALA A 88 15.70 -22.73 -4.77
N PRO A 89 16.67 -23.61 -4.48
CA PRO A 89 17.91 -23.69 -5.25
C PRO A 89 17.63 -23.89 -6.74
N GLY A 90 18.16 -23.01 -7.60
CA GLY A 90 17.92 -23.03 -9.05
C GLY A 90 16.51 -22.61 -9.49
N GLY A 91 15.63 -22.24 -8.54
CA GLY A 91 14.28 -21.75 -8.83
C GLY A 91 14.23 -20.25 -9.16
N PRO A 92 13.08 -19.75 -9.64
CA PRO A 92 12.90 -18.33 -9.88
C PRO A 92 12.96 -17.52 -8.58
N PRO A 93 13.39 -16.24 -8.63
CA PRO A 93 13.34 -15.35 -7.48
C PRO A 93 11.91 -15.24 -6.93
N VAL A 94 11.78 -15.25 -5.60
CA VAL A 94 10.48 -15.07 -4.94
C VAL A 94 10.40 -13.63 -4.44
N ILE A 95 9.33 -12.92 -4.79
CA ILE A 95 9.10 -11.55 -4.32
C ILE A 95 7.95 -11.56 -3.32
N GLN A 96 8.19 -10.93 -2.17
CA GLN A 96 7.17 -10.63 -1.18
C GLN A 96 6.62 -9.23 -1.44
N LEU A 97 5.31 -9.14 -1.66
CA LEU A 97 4.56 -7.90 -1.63
C LEU A 97 4.01 -7.69 -0.23
N ILE A 98 4.31 -6.53 0.36
CA ILE A 98 3.89 -6.17 1.72
C ILE A 98 3.03 -4.93 1.65
N VAL A 99 1.74 -5.06 1.94
CA VAL A 99 0.84 -3.91 2.11
C VAL A 99 1.17 -3.21 3.44
N GLN A 100 1.61 -1.96 3.34
CA GLN A 100 2.02 -1.12 4.46
C GLN A 100 0.81 -0.37 5.04
N SER A 101 -0.03 0.19 4.18
CA SER A 101 -1.27 0.87 4.55
C SER A 101 -2.26 0.87 3.38
N ALA A 102 -3.55 0.96 3.69
CA ALA A 102 -4.58 1.14 2.69
C ALA A 102 -5.76 1.91 3.27
N TYR A 103 -6.24 2.93 2.56
CA TYR A 103 -7.35 3.77 3.01
C TYR A 103 -7.97 4.54 1.86
N ALA A 104 -9.24 4.93 2.02
CA ALA A 104 -9.89 5.85 1.10
C ALA A 104 -9.61 7.30 1.51
N SER A 105 -9.45 8.19 0.53
CA SER A 105 -9.48 9.64 0.76
C SER A 105 -10.12 10.36 -0.42
N LEU A 106 -10.53 11.61 -0.20
CA LEU A 106 -10.98 12.48 -1.28
C LEU A 106 -9.86 12.66 -2.33
N HIS A 107 -10.25 12.81 -3.59
CA HIS A 107 -9.34 12.99 -4.72
C HIS A 107 -8.44 14.23 -4.58
N ASP A 108 -8.94 15.31 -3.98
CA ASP A 108 -8.14 16.52 -3.70
C ASP A 108 -7.06 16.29 -2.62
N GLN A 109 -7.32 15.34 -1.70
CA GLN A 109 -6.42 14.87 -0.65
C GLN A 109 -5.55 13.69 -1.10
N ALA A 110 -5.58 13.34 -2.39
CA ALA A 110 -4.79 12.27 -2.98
C ALA A 110 -3.31 12.33 -2.55
N PRO A 111 -2.69 11.18 -2.25
CA PRO A 111 -1.28 11.13 -1.93
C PRO A 111 -0.44 11.76 -3.04
N ARG A 112 0.56 12.58 -2.67
CA ARG A 112 1.45 13.27 -3.63
C ARG A 112 2.10 12.33 -4.66
N GLY A 113 2.24 11.04 -4.33
CA GLY A 113 2.76 10.02 -5.24
C GLY A 113 1.94 9.84 -6.51
N LEU A 114 0.61 10.03 -6.48
CA LEU A 114 -0.24 9.91 -7.67
C LEU A 114 0.00 11.01 -8.71
N ARG A 115 0.59 12.13 -8.29
CA ARG A 115 0.99 13.22 -9.20
C ARG A 115 2.28 12.92 -9.96
N ARG A 116 2.95 11.81 -9.63
CA ARG A 116 4.16 11.36 -10.32
C ARG A 116 3.81 10.49 -11.53
N GLN A 117 4.77 10.33 -12.42
CA GLN A 117 4.65 9.41 -13.55
C GLN A 117 4.41 7.97 -13.05
N PRO A 118 3.46 7.24 -13.65
CA PRO A 118 3.23 5.86 -13.30
C PRO A 118 4.43 4.99 -13.72
N VAL A 119 4.63 3.91 -12.98
CA VAL A 119 5.65 2.90 -13.23
C VAL A 119 4.97 1.54 -13.35
N GLY A 120 5.35 0.75 -14.36
CA GLY A 120 4.81 -0.59 -14.56
C GLY A 120 5.26 -1.53 -13.44
N PHE A 121 4.36 -2.40 -13.00
CA PHE A 121 4.64 -3.33 -11.89
C PHE A 121 5.87 -4.24 -12.17
N HIS A 122 6.05 -4.68 -13.41
CA HIS A 122 7.22 -5.49 -13.81
C HIS A 122 8.56 -4.75 -13.61
N VAL A 123 8.60 -3.43 -13.78
CA VAL A 123 9.80 -2.61 -13.51
C VAL A 123 10.12 -2.64 -12.02
N LEU A 124 9.09 -2.56 -11.16
CA LEU A 124 9.26 -2.63 -9.71
C LEU A 124 9.76 -4.02 -9.27
N ILE A 125 9.21 -5.08 -9.86
CA ILE A 125 9.66 -6.47 -9.63
C ILE A 125 11.14 -6.62 -10.02
N ASN A 126 11.53 -6.18 -11.22
CA ASN A 126 12.93 -6.27 -11.66
C ASN A 126 13.87 -5.52 -10.71
N GLY A 127 13.48 -4.33 -10.24
CA GLY A 127 14.24 -3.60 -9.23
C GLY A 127 14.36 -4.33 -7.89
N ALA A 128 13.31 -5.03 -7.47
CA ALA A 128 13.36 -5.86 -6.26
C ALA A 128 14.24 -7.12 -6.42
N VAL A 129 14.26 -7.75 -7.60
CA VAL A 129 15.10 -8.92 -7.91
C VAL A 129 16.60 -8.56 -7.92
N THR A 130 16.92 -7.46 -8.60
CA THR A 130 18.30 -7.00 -8.87
C THR A 130 18.89 -6.16 -7.74
N GLY A 131 18.06 -5.67 -6.82
CA GLY A 131 18.47 -4.71 -5.79
C GLY A 131 18.50 -3.25 -6.28
N ASN A 132 18.26 -3.01 -7.56
CA ASN A 132 18.21 -1.68 -8.16
C ASN A 132 16.78 -1.13 -8.17
N ARG A 133 16.27 -0.76 -6.99
CA ARG A 133 14.92 -0.19 -6.87
C ARG A 133 14.79 1.08 -7.73
N PRO A 134 13.76 1.18 -8.59
CA PRO A 134 13.58 2.36 -9.42
C PRO A 134 13.39 3.59 -8.55
N GLN A 135 14.04 4.69 -8.94
CA GLN A 135 13.88 5.97 -8.27
C GLN A 135 12.87 6.83 -9.02
N PRO A 136 12.08 7.67 -8.30
CA PRO A 136 11.22 8.62 -8.96
C PRO A 136 12.06 9.58 -9.81
N ARG A 137 11.67 9.79 -11.06
CA ARG A 137 12.28 10.82 -11.92
C ARG A 137 12.13 12.18 -11.24
N ARG A 138 13.24 12.90 -11.05
CA ARG A 138 13.24 14.29 -10.61
C ARG A 138 12.96 15.16 -11.84
N TYR A 139 11.91 15.97 -11.76
CA TYR A 139 11.64 17.07 -12.68
C TYR A 139 11.89 18.37 -11.91
#